data_AF-A0A971JVD0-F1
#
_entry.id   AF-A0A971JVD0-F1
#
_cell.length_a   1.000
_cell.length_b   1.000
_cell.length_c   1.000
_cell.angle_alpha   90.00
_cell.angle_beta   90.00
_cell.angle_gamma   90.00
#
_symmetry.space_group_name_H-M   'P 1'
#
loop_
_entity.id
_entity.type
_entity.pdbx_description
1 polymer ?
#
loop_
_entity_poly.entity_id
_entity_poly.type
_entity_poly.pdbx_seq_one_letter_code
_entity_poly.pdbx_strand_id
1 'polypeptide(L)'
;MSRRCAAALVALVVSATLVGCDPAVPVPVLAVTGTGSGADASPGDGACEVTPGVGDCTLNAAVDEGNALGRATIILPAGTYDTPNLHVTGDLAIVGDVNTVQLANQEVRVAPGGRLSISGVHSAYITGVHFVVEGTLIVDHASLVVIESVWPAIDVRPGGRAVVNDSLMAQVFMFSTPAVRNAGTLVLRHSVVYAFDTDPNALVLVNEGTTTSAASVITGCSGTPPESLGYNASPGGTCAWTGPGDVVDADLGTTIELSSPFHYTLTATSDLVDAIPVGVAGCGTGTDLLGRMRPVDGDGDGVAACDIGAIERPAG
;
A
#
# COMPACT_ATOMS: atom_id res chain seq x y z
N MET A 1 -50.99 51.97 -47.74
CA MET A 1 -51.07 50.82 -46.80
C MET A 1 -50.32 49.64 -47.40
N SER A 2 -49.56 48.90 -46.57
CA SER A 2 -48.92 47.59 -46.81
C SER A 2 -47.67 47.57 -47.71
N ARG A 3 -46.45 47.70 -47.13
CA ARG A 3 -45.54 46.70 -46.50
C ARG A 3 -44.66 45.96 -47.51
N ARG A 4 -43.39 46.39 -47.56
CA ARG A 4 -42.24 45.71 -48.18
C ARG A 4 -41.78 44.57 -47.24
N CYS A 5 -41.74 43.33 -47.72
CA CYS A 5 -41.04 42.23 -47.07
C CYS A 5 -39.66 42.08 -47.71
N ALA A 6 -38.63 42.58 -47.02
CA ALA A 6 -37.24 42.26 -47.33
C ALA A 6 -36.91 40.92 -46.67
N ALA A 7 -36.54 39.91 -47.47
CA ALA A 7 -36.00 38.66 -46.97
C ALA A 7 -34.52 38.87 -46.61
N ALA A 8 -34.20 38.86 -45.32
CA ALA A 8 -32.83 38.87 -44.83
C ALA A 8 -32.28 37.43 -44.87
N LEU A 9 -31.24 37.21 -45.69
CA LEU A 9 -30.45 35.98 -45.66
C LEU A 9 -29.54 36.04 -44.42
N VAL A 10 -29.86 35.24 -43.39
CA VAL A 10 -28.99 35.05 -42.23
C VAL A 10 -28.01 33.93 -42.58
N ALA A 11 -26.74 34.29 -42.81
CA ALA A 11 -25.66 33.32 -42.94
C ALA A 11 -25.32 32.75 -41.56
N LEU A 12 -25.67 31.48 -41.33
CA LEU A 12 -25.37 30.74 -40.11
C LEU A 12 -23.88 30.32 -40.16
N VAL A 13 -23.01 31.03 -39.45
CA VAL A 13 -21.62 30.62 -39.23
C VAL A 13 -21.63 29.48 -38.21
N VAL A 14 -21.43 28.25 -38.68
CA VAL A 14 -21.20 27.09 -37.82
C VAL A 14 -19.76 27.16 -37.31
N SER A 15 -19.59 27.72 -36.12
CA SER A 15 -18.32 27.62 -35.39
C SER A 15 -18.12 26.17 -34.94
N ALA A 16 -17.32 25.43 -35.70
CA ALA A 16 -16.85 24.11 -35.29
C ALA A 16 -15.93 24.27 -34.07
N THR A 17 -16.46 24.08 -32.87
CA THR A 17 -15.65 23.91 -31.66
C THR A 17 -14.93 22.57 -31.78
N LEU A 18 -13.67 22.61 -32.22
CA LEU A 18 -12.74 21.50 -32.07
C LEU A 18 -12.55 21.27 -30.57
N VAL A 19 -13.29 20.32 -30.01
CA VAL A 19 -12.96 19.73 -28.71
C VAL A 19 -11.69 18.91 -28.94
N GLY A 20 -10.55 19.57 -28.88
CA GLY A 20 -9.27 18.89 -28.78
C GLY A 20 -9.24 18.20 -27.43
N CYS A 21 -9.34 16.87 -27.42
CA CYS A 21 -8.86 16.09 -26.29
C CYS A 21 -7.36 16.35 -26.19
N ASP A 22 -6.94 17.23 -25.28
CA ASP A 22 -5.53 17.44 -24.98
C ASP A 22 -4.99 16.08 -24.49
N PRO A 23 -4.00 15.46 -25.17
CA PRO A 23 -3.45 14.19 -24.72
C PRO A 23 -2.96 14.34 -23.28
N ALA A 24 -3.35 13.41 -22.42
CA ALA A 24 -2.91 13.42 -21.03
C ALA A 24 -1.37 13.52 -20.99
N VAL A 25 -0.86 14.52 -20.27
CA VAL A 25 0.58 14.70 -20.07
C VAL A 25 1.15 13.38 -19.57
N PRO A 26 2.17 12.80 -20.22
CA PRO A 26 2.79 11.56 -19.77
C PRO A 26 3.35 11.69 -18.34
N VAL A 27 3.27 10.63 -17.53
CA VAL A 27 3.94 10.60 -16.21
C VAL A 27 5.45 10.43 -16.46
N PRO A 28 6.33 11.30 -15.94
CA PRO A 28 7.77 11.09 -15.98
C PRO A 28 8.14 9.77 -15.30
N VAL A 29 9.05 9.00 -15.92
CA VAL A 29 9.58 7.76 -15.34
C VAL A 29 11.03 7.99 -14.96
N LEU A 30 11.33 7.85 -13.67
CA LEU A 30 12.66 8.03 -13.10
C LEU A 30 13.19 6.65 -12.70
N ALA A 31 14.22 6.17 -13.40
CA ALA A 31 14.83 4.88 -13.12
C ALA A 31 16.02 5.07 -12.18
N VAL A 32 15.93 4.53 -10.97
CA VAL A 32 17.03 4.56 -10.01
C VAL A 32 18.14 3.63 -10.49
N THR A 33 19.37 4.11 -10.48
CA THR A 33 20.53 3.38 -11.04
C THR A 33 21.44 2.79 -9.96
N GLY A 34 21.26 3.17 -8.70
CA GLY A 34 22.04 2.65 -7.59
C GLY A 34 21.35 2.80 -6.24
N THR A 35 21.83 2.04 -5.26
CA THR A 35 21.31 2.03 -3.89
C THR A 35 21.98 3.06 -2.97
N GLY A 36 22.91 3.86 -3.51
CA GLY A 36 23.50 4.98 -2.79
C GLY A 36 22.46 6.03 -2.41
N SER A 37 22.89 7.02 -1.65
CA SER A 37 22.08 8.18 -1.26
C SER A 37 22.68 9.47 -1.81
N GLY A 38 21.82 10.44 -2.10
CA GLY A 38 22.21 11.75 -2.60
C GLY A 38 21.00 12.49 -3.16
N ALA A 39 20.88 13.78 -2.85
CA ALA A 39 19.80 14.61 -3.40
C ALA A 39 19.98 14.78 -4.92
N ASP A 40 18.89 15.13 -5.60
CA ASP A 40 18.99 15.47 -7.02
C ASP A 40 19.80 16.77 -7.20
N ALA A 41 20.65 16.81 -8.22
CA ALA A 41 21.54 17.91 -8.47
C ALA A 41 20.80 19.18 -8.92
N SER A 42 19.65 19.05 -9.58
CA SER A 42 18.86 20.16 -10.12
C SER A 42 17.37 19.82 -10.22
N PRO A 43 16.66 19.75 -9.07
CA PRO A 43 15.25 19.36 -9.06
C PRO A 43 14.37 20.19 -9.99
N GLY A 44 13.58 19.51 -10.82
CA GLY A 44 12.61 20.04 -11.78
C GLY A 44 13.12 20.21 -13.20
N ASP A 45 14.35 19.75 -13.50
CA ASP A 45 14.94 19.86 -14.84
C ASP A 45 14.63 18.67 -15.76
N GLY A 46 13.98 17.63 -15.23
CA GLY A 46 13.60 16.41 -15.93
C GLY A 46 14.65 15.30 -15.89
N ALA A 47 15.81 15.52 -15.26
CA ALA A 47 16.85 14.52 -15.08
C ALA A 47 16.89 14.06 -13.61
N CYS A 48 17.05 12.75 -13.40
CA CYS A 48 17.39 12.24 -12.07
C CYS A 48 18.89 11.95 -12.01
N GLU A 49 19.64 12.73 -11.26
CA GLU A 49 21.07 12.54 -11.07
C GLU A 49 21.59 13.26 -9.83
N VAL A 50 22.55 12.63 -9.13
CA VAL A 50 23.24 13.26 -8.01
C VAL A 50 24.40 14.13 -8.52
N THR A 51 25.02 13.73 -9.62
CA THR A 51 26.12 14.44 -10.29
C THR A 51 25.68 14.90 -11.68
N PRO A 52 25.71 16.21 -11.98
CA PRO A 52 25.26 16.73 -13.27
C PRO A 52 25.90 16.06 -14.48
N GLY A 53 25.07 15.56 -15.39
CA GLY A 53 25.43 14.87 -16.63
C GLY A 53 25.92 13.42 -16.46
N VAL A 54 25.81 12.82 -15.27
CA VAL A 54 26.30 11.46 -15.00
C VAL A 54 25.16 10.42 -15.02
N GLY A 55 23.93 10.82 -14.70
CA GLY A 55 22.80 9.90 -14.60
C GLY A 55 22.88 8.92 -13.42
N ASP A 56 23.62 9.27 -12.36
CA ASP A 56 23.72 8.52 -11.11
C ASP A 56 22.48 8.76 -10.22
N CYS A 57 21.32 8.36 -10.71
CA CYS A 57 20.04 8.49 -10.03
C CYS A 57 19.98 7.61 -8.77
N THR A 58 19.78 8.23 -7.61
CA THR A 58 19.47 7.55 -6.35
C THR A 58 17.97 7.66 -6.04
N LEU A 59 17.48 6.92 -5.03
CA LEU A 59 16.09 7.05 -4.58
C LEU A 59 15.77 8.46 -4.05
N ASN A 60 16.68 9.10 -3.32
CA ASN A 60 16.48 10.48 -2.86
C ASN A 60 16.37 11.44 -4.05
N ALA A 61 17.30 11.34 -5.02
CA ALA A 61 17.26 12.17 -6.21
C ALA A 61 15.96 11.97 -7.00
N ALA A 62 15.51 10.72 -7.18
CA ALA A 62 14.26 10.44 -7.87
C ALA A 62 13.04 11.04 -7.15
N VAL A 63 13.02 11.05 -5.82
CA VAL A 63 11.97 11.69 -5.03
C VAL A 63 12.03 13.21 -5.15
N ASP A 64 13.21 13.81 -5.06
CA ASP A 64 13.40 15.27 -5.20
C ASP A 64 12.94 15.75 -6.58
N GLU A 65 13.38 15.07 -7.64
CA GLU A 65 12.98 15.36 -9.00
C GLU A 65 11.48 15.17 -9.20
N GLY A 66 10.93 14.03 -8.76
CA GLY A 66 9.50 13.75 -8.85
C GLY A 66 8.63 14.78 -8.10
N ASN A 67 9.08 15.25 -6.94
CA ASN A 67 8.41 16.31 -6.19
C ASN A 67 8.44 17.65 -6.94
N ALA A 68 9.59 18.02 -7.52
CA ALA A 68 9.74 19.26 -8.27
C ALA A 68 8.90 19.28 -9.56
N LEU A 69 8.77 18.12 -10.22
CA LEU A 69 7.85 17.91 -11.35
C LEU A 69 6.37 17.80 -10.92
N GLY A 70 6.12 17.62 -9.63
CA GLY A 70 4.80 17.42 -9.03
C GLY A 70 4.22 16.02 -9.21
N ARG A 71 4.79 15.19 -10.09
CA ARG A 71 4.42 13.77 -10.28
C ARG A 71 5.52 12.96 -10.96
N ALA A 72 5.69 11.71 -10.55
CA ALA A 72 6.60 10.77 -11.23
C ALA A 72 6.30 9.31 -10.87
N THR A 73 6.73 8.39 -11.74
CA THR A 73 6.90 6.97 -11.42
C THR A 73 8.38 6.67 -11.25
N ILE A 74 8.76 6.18 -10.08
CA ILE A 74 10.12 5.83 -9.67
C ILE A 74 10.23 4.31 -9.73
N ILE A 75 11.15 3.80 -10.56
CA ILE A 75 11.40 2.36 -10.70
C ILE A 75 12.66 1.99 -9.93
N LEU A 76 12.54 1.01 -9.05
CA LEU A 76 13.63 0.49 -8.23
C LEU A 76 14.15 -0.84 -8.80
N PRO A 77 15.42 -0.93 -9.22
CA PRO A 77 16.06 -2.22 -9.41
C PRO A 77 16.25 -2.97 -8.07
N ALA A 78 16.57 -4.25 -8.16
CA ALA A 78 16.92 -5.08 -7.00
C ALA A 78 18.06 -4.43 -6.18
N GLY A 79 17.88 -4.38 -4.86
CA GLY A 79 18.85 -3.79 -3.96
C GLY A 79 18.26 -3.40 -2.60
N THR A 80 19.15 -3.02 -1.69
CA THR A 80 18.80 -2.46 -0.38
C THR A 80 19.02 -0.97 -0.39
N TYR A 81 17.94 -0.21 -0.26
CA TYR A 81 17.94 1.25 -0.21
C TYR A 81 17.99 1.69 1.24
N ASP A 82 19.16 2.10 1.70
CA ASP A 82 19.39 2.73 3.00
C ASP A 82 19.62 4.22 2.78
N THR A 83 18.52 4.94 2.56
CA THR A 83 18.55 6.37 2.26
C THR A 83 18.04 7.18 3.44
N PRO A 84 18.58 8.41 3.64
CA PRO A 84 18.00 9.33 4.62
C PRO A 84 16.54 9.64 4.27
N ASN A 85 15.80 10.12 5.27
CA ASN A 85 14.36 10.38 5.25
C ASN A 85 13.83 10.90 3.90
N LEU A 86 12.76 10.28 3.41
CA LEU A 86 12.07 10.70 2.20
C LEU A 86 10.90 11.63 2.56
N HIS A 87 10.77 12.73 1.83
CA HIS A 87 9.64 13.66 1.99
C HIS A 87 8.89 13.76 0.67
N VAL A 88 7.65 13.28 0.64
CA VAL A 88 6.80 13.30 -0.56
C VAL A 88 5.81 14.44 -0.47
N THR A 89 5.89 15.37 -1.43
CA THR A 89 5.00 16.52 -1.57
C THR A 89 4.20 16.49 -2.89
N GLY A 90 4.68 15.76 -3.90
CA GLY A 90 3.99 15.52 -5.17
C GLY A 90 3.12 14.26 -5.19
N ASP A 91 2.73 13.82 -6.39
CA ASP A 91 2.06 12.53 -6.66
C ASP A 91 3.06 11.51 -7.23
N LEU A 92 3.65 10.71 -6.34
CA LEU A 92 4.73 9.78 -6.67
C LEU A 92 4.25 8.34 -6.60
N ALA A 93 4.74 7.51 -7.51
CA ALA A 93 4.62 6.06 -7.44
C ALA A 93 6.01 5.43 -7.36
N ILE A 94 6.29 4.59 -6.35
CA ILE A 94 7.51 3.80 -6.21
C ILE A 94 7.16 2.35 -6.54
N VAL A 95 7.86 1.77 -7.51
CA VAL A 95 7.59 0.41 -8.00
C VAL A 95 8.88 -0.41 -7.94
N GLY A 96 8.79 -1.57 -7.28
CA GLY A 96 9.87 -2.56 -7.18
C GLY A 96 9.38 -3.99 -7.38
N ASP A 97 10.15 -4.93 -6.83
CA ASP A 97 9.78 -6.34 -6.67
C ASP A 97 9.95 -6.72 -5.19
N VAL A 98 8.87 -7.20 -4.56
CA VAL A 98 8.83 -7.51 -3.12
C VAL A 98 9.94 -8.48 -2.69
N ASN A 99 10.45 -9.33 -3.59
CA ASN A 99 11.48 -10.32 -3.28
C ASN A 99 12.89 -9.75 -3.32
N THR A 100 13.10 -8.62 -4.00
CA THR A 100 14.46 -8.12 -4.30
C THR A 100 14.69 -6.65 -3.96
N VAL A 101 13.63 -5.88 -3.72
CA VAL A 101 13.70 -4.46 -3.36
C VAL A 101 13.43 -4.30 -1.86
N GLN A 102 14.48 -3.97 -1.13
CA GLN A 102 14.43 -3.73 0.30
C GLN A 102 14.56 -2.24 0.60
N LEU A 103 13.66 -1.70 1.40
CA LEU A 103 13.80 -0.39 2.02
C LEU A 103 14.30 -0.55 3.46
N ALA A 104 15.33 0.19 3.85
CA ALA A 104 16.00 0.07 5.15
C ALA A 104 16.15 1.43 5.85
N ASN A 105 15.85 1.48 7.16
CA ASN A 105 16.11 2.61 8.07
C ASN A 105 15.54 3.96 7.66
N GLN A 106 14.33 4.00 7.09
CA GLN A 106 13.77 5.22 6.53
C GLN A 106 12.55 5.70 7.28
N GLU A 107 12.52 7.00 7.57
CA GLU A 107 11.27 7.72 7.70
C GLU A 107 10.79 8.15 6.31
N VAL A 108 9.57 7.78 5.94
CA VAL A 108 8.91 8.28 4.73
C VAL A 108 7.74 9.15 5.15
N ARG A 109 7.86 10.46 4.94
CA ARG A 109 6.78 11.41 5.22
C ARG A 109 6.00 11.72 3.95
N VAL A 110 4.70 11.45 3.96
CA VAL A 110 3.77 11.92 2.93
C VAL A 110 3.09 13.19 3.44
N ALA A 111 3.53 14.34 2.93
CA ALA A 111 3.07 15.66 3.38
C ALA A 111 1.58 15.91 3.07
N PRO A 112 0.92 16.90 3.72
CA PRO A 112 -0.42 17.32 3.34
C PRO A 112 -0.50 17.65 1.84
N GLY A 113 -1.49 17.07 1.15
CA GLY A 113 -1.66 17.22 -0.30
C GLY A 113 -0.76 16.33 -1.16
N GLY A 114 0.31 15.75 -0.59
CA GLY A 114 1.15 14.76 -1.24
C GLY A 114 0.44 13.40 -1.37
N ARG A 115 0.84 12.63 -2.37
CA ARG A 115 0.35 11.28 -2.63
C ARG A 115 1.51 10.36 -2.96
N LEU A 116 1.60 9.26 -2.23
CA LEU A 116 2.58 8.20 -2.48
C LEU A 116 1.84 6.89 -2.73
N SER A 117 2.11 6.26 -3.88
CA SER A 117 1.82 4.85 -4.12
C SER A 117 3.12 4.06 -4.00
N ILE A 118 3.12 2.96 -3.27
CA ILE A 118 4.28 2.08 -3.18
C ILE A 118 3.87 0.63 -3.43
N SER A 119 4.64 -0.06 -4.27
CA SER A 119 4.38 -1.46 -4.57
C SER A 119 5.64 -2.28 -4.81
N GLY A 120 5.61 -3.55 -4.42
CA GLY A 120 6.70 -4.48 -4.63
C GLY A 120 7.92 -4.13 -3.80
N VAL A 121 7.75 -3.89 -2.50
CA VAL A 121 8.87 -3.58 -1.59
C VAL A 121 8.75 -4.37 -0.30
N HIS A 122 9.87 -4.60 0.36
CA HIS A 122 9.87 -5.09 1.74
C HIS A 122 10.78 -4.28 2.66
N SER A 123 10.49 -4.28 3.95
CA SER A 123 11.41 -3.82 5.00
C SER A 123 11.74 -5.00 5.92
N ALA A 124 13.03 -5.30 6.02
CA ALA A 124 13.55 -6.44 6.77
C ALA A 124 14.83 -6.03 7.53
N TYR A 125 14.78 -4.90 8.23
CA TYR A 125 15.93 -4.30 8.90
C TYR A 125 15.57 -3.85 10.31
N ILE A 126 16.56 -3.76 11.20
CA ILE A 126 16.36 -3.25 12.56
C ILE A 126 15.88 -1.80 12.46
N THR A 127 14.84 -1.45 13.22
CA THR A 127 13.98 -0.25 13.09
C THR A 127 13.07 -0.20 11.87
N GLY A 128 13.44 -0.79 10.73
CA GLY A 128 12.59 -0.95 9.54
C GLY A 128 12.32 0.37 8.82
N VAL A 129 11.18 0.46 8.13
CA VAL A 129 10.67 1.69 7.53
C VAL A 129 9.40 2.11 8.26
N HIS A 130 9.29 3.40 8.56
CA HIS A 130 8.06 3.97 9.11
C HIS A 130 7.51 5.06 8.19
N PHE A 131 6.23 4.92 7.86
CA PHE A 131 5.50 5.91 7.07
C PHE A 131 4.76 6.86 7.99
N VAL A 132 4.99 8.17 7.86
CA VAL A 132 4.17 9.21 8.49
C VAL A 132 3.27 9.82 7.43
N VAL A 133 1.96 9.66 7.58
CA VAL A 133 0.98 9.97 6.53
C VAL A 133 0.09 11.14 6.93
N GLU A 134 0.38 12.31 6.38
CA GLU A 134 -0.45 13.52 6.49
C GLU A 134 -1.22 13.79 5.17
N GLY A 135 -0.72 13.25 4.05
CA GLY A 135 -1.38 13.21 2.74
C GLY A 135 -2.07 11.88 2.45
N THR A 136 -1.84 11.30 1.27
CA THR A 136 -2.37 9.97 0.88
C THR A 136 -1.25 8.97 0.65
N LEU A 137 -1.27 7.85 1.37
CA LEU A 137 -0.45 6.68 1.12
C LEU A 137 -1.30 5.55 0.50
N ILE A 138 -0.79 4.90 -0.53
CA ILE A 138 -1.29 3.62 -1.05
C ILE A 138 -0.16 2.62 -1.00
N VAL A 139 -0.40 1.48 -0.36
CA VAL A 139 0.54 0.36 -0.26
C VAL A 139 -0.09 -0.85 -0.92
N ASP A 140 0.67 -1.53 -1.77
CA ASP A 140 0.18 -2.64 -2.58
C ASP A 140 1.28 -3.69 -2.76
N HIS A 141 1.05 -4.97 -2.45
CA HIS A 141 2.09 -6.01 -2.55
C HIS A 141 3.39 -5.63 -1.79
N ALA A 142 3.27 -5.23 -0.53
CA ALA A 142 4.42 -4.86 0.30
C ALA A 142 4.49 -5.65 1.61
N SER A 143 5.71 -5.95 2.05
CA SER A 143 6.00 -6.50 3.37
C SER A 143 6.70 -5.46 4.25
N LEU A 144 5.92 -4.70 5.01
CA LEU A 144 6.38 -3.64 5.89
C LEU A 144 6.55 -4.17 7.31
N VAL A 145 7.72 -4.74 7.58
CA VAL A 145 8.08 -5.24 8.91
C VAL A 145 9.02 -4.27 9.62
N VAL A 146 8.65 -3.91 10.84
CA VAL A 146 9.48 -3.14 11.77
C VAL A 146 9.92 -4.05 12.92
N ILE A 147 11.23 -4.08 13.19
CA ILE A 147 11.83 -4.94 14.23
C ILE A 147 12.44 -4.05 15.29
N GLU A 148 12.07 -4.26 16.54
CA GLU A 148 12.57 -3.49 17.70
C GLU A 148 12.41 -1.96 17.51
N SER A 149 11.40 -1.54 16.76
CA SER A 149 11.14 -0.13 16.46
C SER A 149 10.17 0.48 17.46
N VAL A 150 10.48 1.71 17.88
CA VAL A 150 9.55 2.56 18.64
C VAL A 150 8.54 3.26 17.74
N TRP A 151 8.71 3.18 16.42
CA TRP A 151 7.80 3.72 15.42
C TRP A 151 6.95 2.62 14.79
N PRO A 152 5.65 2.87 14.52
CA PRO A 152 4.82 1.94 13.76
C PRO A 152 5.33 1.85 12.31
N ALA A 153 5.01 0.76 11.61
CA ALA A 153 5.27 0.69 10.17
C ALA A 153 4.47 1.77 9.42
N ILE A 154 3.23 2.04 9.84
CA ILE A 154 2.39 3.11 9.30
C ILE A 154 1.77 3.92 10.44
N ASP A 155 1.96 5.24 10.40
CA ASP A 155 1.38 6.24 11.29
C ASP A 155 0.52 7.22 10.48
N VAL A 156 -0.79 6.98 10.43
CA VAL A 156 -1.74 7.87 9.75
C VAL A 156 -2.13 9.01 10.68
N ARG A 157 -1.73 10.23 10.32
CA ARG A 157 -1.99 11.44 11.10
C ARG A 157 -3.40 11.98 10.83
N PRO A 158 -3.93 12.87 11.69
CA PRO A 158 -5.22 13.52 11.43
C PRO A 158 -5.24 14.18 10.04
N GLY A 159 -6.28 13.89 9.26
CA GLY A 159 -6.42 14.36 7.87
C GLY A 159 -5.68 13.51 6.82
N GLY A 160 -4.77 12.63 7.25
CA GLY A 160 -4.09 11.67 6.38
C GLY A 160 -4.98 10.49 5.99
N ARG A 161 -4.65 9.84 4.87
CA ARG A 161 -5.32 8.64 4.38
C ARG A 161 -4.31 7.57 3.97
N ALA A 162 -4.47 6.35 4.47
CA ALA A 162 -3.76 5.18 3.98
C ALA A 162 -4.72 4.15 3.39
N VAL A 163 -4.37 3.58 2.25
CA VAL A 163 -5.03 2.40 1.67
C VAL A 163 -3.98 1.32 1.53
N VAL A 164 -4.25 0.14 2.05
CA VAL A 164 -3.32 -0.99 2.01
C VAL A 164 -4.02 -2.20 1.41
N ASN A 165 -3.46 -2.72 0.32
CA ASN A 165 -3.93 -3.93 -0.34
C ASN A 165 -2.83 -4.98 -0.38
N ASP A 166 -3.20 -6.26 -0.25
CA ASP A 166 -2.30 -7.40 -0.54
C ASP A 166 -0.94 -7.28 0.16
N SER A 167 -0.94 -6.79 1.40
CA SER A 167 0.28 -6.39 2.11
C SER A 167 0.33 -6.87 3.55
N LEU A 168 1.55 -7.06 4.04
CA LEU A 168 1.85 -7.41 5.43
C LEU A 168 2.41 -6.17 6.14
N MET A 169 1.78 -5.77 7.23
CA MET A 169 2.35 -4.82 8.20
C MET A 169 2.58 -5.57 9.49
N ALA A 170 3.82 -5.60 9.95
CA ALA A 170 4.12 -6.33 11.16
C ALA A 170 5.12 -5.64 12.07
N GLN A 171 4.90 -5.82 13.37
CA GLN A 171 5.83 -5.44 14.40
C GLN A 171 6.43 -6.69 15.04
N VAL A 172 7.75 -6.72 15.17
CA VAL A 172 8.50 -7.82 15.77
C VAL A 172 9.23 -7.32 17.02
N PHE A 173 9.10 -8.04 18.14
CA PHE A 173 9.87 -7.86 19.37
C PHE A 173 9.79 -6.47 20.03
N MET A 174 8.64 -5.79 19.96
CA MET A 174 8.38 -4.52 20.66
C MET A 174 6.98 -4.49 21.25
N PHE A 175 6.88 -4.17 22.54
CA PHE A 175 5.67 -4.36 23.34
C PHE A 175 4.76 -3.12 23.45
N SER A 176 5.28 -1.93 23.11
CA SER A 176 4.59 -0.66 23.38
C SER A 176 4.20 0.14 22.13
N THR A 177 4.66 -0.30 20.96
CA THR A 177 4.40 0.36 19.69
C THR A 177 3.53 -0.58 18.85
N PRO A 178 2.50 -0.07 18.15
CA PRO A 178 1.69 -0.88 17.26
C PRO A 178 2.30 -0.98 15.86
N ALA A 179 2.00 -2.05 15.13
CA ALA A 179 2.37 -2.15 13.72
C ALA A 179 1.74 -1.00 12.90
N VAL A 180 0.50 -0.63 13.23
CA VAL A 180 -0.22 0.49 12.61
C VAL A 180 -0.86 1.37 13.66
N ARG A 181 -0.64 2.68 13.54
CA ARG A 181 -1.41 3.72 14.24
C ARG A 181 -2.24 4.50 13.24
N ASN A 182 -3.51 4.71 13.54
CA ASN A 182 -4.42 5.48 12.69
C ASN A 182 -5.19 6.53 13.49
N ALA A 183 -4.95 7.81 13.20
CA ALA A 183 -5.76 8.95 13.64
C ALA A 183 -6.46 9.65 12.46
N GLY A 184 -6.36 9.11 11.25
CA GLY A 184 -6.96 9.61 10.02
C GLY A 184 -7.95 8.62 9.41
N THR A 185 -7.78 8.31 8.13
CA THR A 185 -8.56 7.28 7.42
C THR A 185 -7.65 6.13 6.99
N LEU A 186 -8.00 4.90 7.37
CA LEU A 186 -7.31 3.68 6.96
C LEU A 186 -8.28 2.75 6.23
N VAL A 187 -7.85 2.20 5.10
CA VAL A 187 -8.56 1.12 4.40
C VAL A 187 -7.62 -0.07 4.27
N LEU A 188 -8.08 -1.23 4.72
CA LEU A 188 -7.37 -2.50 4.62
C LEU A 188 -8.15 -3.46 3.72
N ARG A 189 -7.46 -4.07 2.76
CA ARG A 189 -8.02 -5.07 1.85
C ARG A 189 -7.02 -6.18 1.67
N HIS A 190 -7.42 -7.43 1.82
CA HIS A 190 -6.53 -8.57 1.55
C HIS A 190 -5.18 -8.41 2.27
N SER A 191 -5.19 -7.85 3.48
CA SER A 191 -3.96 -7.41 4.15
C SER A 191 -3.86 -8.02 5.53
N VAL A 192 -2.65 -8.03 6.07
CA VAL A 192 -2.39 -8.52 7.42
C VAL A 192 -1.75 -7.42 8.25
N VAL A 193 -2.34 -7.13 9.40
CA VAL A 193 -1.71 -6.36 10.47
C VAL A 193 -1.41 -7.31 11.61
N TYR A 194 -0.13 -7.53 11.88
CA TYR A 194 0.34 -8.57 12.79
C TYR A 194 1.30 -7.99 13.84
N ALA A 195 1.29 -8.56 15.04
CA ALA A 195 2.38 -8.41 16.00
C ALA A 195 2.96 -9.80 16.29
N PHE A 196 4.25 -9.96 16.01
CA PHE A 196 4.99 -11.17 16.33
C PHE A 196 5.40 -11.12 17.79
N ASP A 197 4.43 -11.40 18.66
CA ASP A 197 4.58 -11.37 20.11
C ASP A 197 3.90 -12.60 20.75
N THR A 198 4.43 -13.00 21.91
CA THR A 198 3.79 -13.94 22.84
C THR A 198 2.80 -13.26 23.78
N ASP A 199 2.79 -11.92 23.86
CA ASP A 199 1.82 -11.16 24.65
C ASP A 199 0.45 -11.09 23.93
N PRO A 200 -0.61 -11.68 24.50
CA PRO A 200 -1.96 -11.58 23.94
C PRO A 200 -2.53 -10.14 23.96
N ASN A 201 -1.84 -9.19 24.61
CA ASN A 201 -2.22 -7.78 24.66
C ASN A 201 -1.38 -6.89 23.73
N ALA A 202 -0.53 -7.46 22.88
CA ALA A 202 0.29 -6.69 21.95
C ALA A 202 -0.59 -5.73 21.13
N LEU A 203 -0.24 -4.44 21.17
CA LEU A 203 -0.91 -3.44 20.36
C LEU A 203 -0.53 -3.71 18.90
N VAL A 204 -1.52 -3.97 18.05
CA VAL A 204 -1.29 -4.31 16.63
C VAL A 204 -1.81 -3.16 15.77
N LEU A 205 -3.12 -2.90 15.88
CA LEU A 205 -3.76 -1.69 15.38
C LEU A 205 -4.21 -0.81 16.54
N VAL A 206 -3.68 0.41 16.62
CA VAL A 206 -4.22 1.48 17.47
C VAL A 206 -5.02 2.43 16.59
N ASN A 207 -6.34 2.42 16.74
CA ASN A 207 -7.26 3.15 15.89
C ASN A 207 -8.00 4.26 16.66
N GLU A 208 -7.59 5.50 16.45
CA GLU A 208 -8.25 6.71 16.92
C GLU A 208 -9.08 7.38 15.81
N GLY A 209 -8.86 6.98 14.55
CA GLY A 209 -9.54 7.47 13.36
C GLY A 209 -10.62 6.51 12.82
N THR A 210 -10.92 6.64 11.53
CA THR A 210 -11.83 5.74 10.81
C THR A 210 -11.02 4.66 10.11
N THR A 211 -11.37 3.40 10.34
CA THR A 211 -10.78 2.26 9.63
C THR A 211 -11.89 1.44 9.01
N THR A 212 -11.72 1.05 7.74
CA THR A 212 -12.58 0.07 7.06
C THR A 212 -11.74 -1.11 6.63
N SER A 213 -12.22 -2.33 6.85
CA SER A 213 -11.48 -3.57 6.58
C SER A 213 -12.31 -4.57 5.80
N ALA A 214 -11.70 -5.21 4.80
CA ALA A 214 -12.29 -6.32 4.05
C ALA A 214 -11.24 -7.41 3.83
N ALA A 215 -11.64 -8.69 3.90
CA ALA A 215 -10.76 -9.80 3.54
C ALA A 215 -9.39 -9.79 4.25
N SER A 216 -9.29 -9.24 5.46
CA SER A 216 -8.01 -8.93 6.12
C SER A 216 -7.87 -9.59 7.49
N VAL A 217 -6.64 -9.87 7.88
CA VAL A 217 -6.30 -10.36 9.23
C VAL A 217 -5.79 -9.21 10.08
N ILE A 218 -6.37 -9.00 11.25
CA ILE A 218 -5.84 -8.06 12.25
C ILE A 218 -5.77 -8.79 13.58
N THR A 219 -4.55 -9.02 14.08
CA THR A 219 -4.40 -9.88 15.28
C THR A 219 -4.88 -9.21 16.57
N GLY A 220 -5.01 -7.88 16.58
CA GLY A 220 -5.59 -7.14 17.69
C GLY A 220 -5.95 -5.70 17.36
N CYS A 221 -7.02 -5.20 17.96
CA CYS A 221 -7.43 -3.81 17.80
C CYS A 221 -7.55 -3.12 19.16
N SER A 222 -7.28 -1.81 19.16
CA SER A 222 -7.54 -0.92 20.29
C SER A 222 -8.09 0.42 19.81
N GLY A 223 -8.83 1.11 20.66
CA GLY A 223 -9.56 2.32 20.30
C GLY A 223 -10.88 2.00 19.59
N THR A 224 -11.20 2.75 18.54
CA THR A 224 -12.43 2.58 17.75
C THR A 224 -12.32 1.30 16.90
N PRO A 225 -13.24 0.34 17.02
CA PRO A 225 -13.22 -0.85 16.16
C PRO A 225 -13.33 -0.48 14.67
N PRO A 226 -12.63 -1.19 13.76
CA PRO A 226 -12.80 -0.99 12.33
C PRO A 226 -14.22 -1.35 11.87
N GLU A 227 -14.71 -0.65 10.85
CA GLU A 227 -15.91 -1.06 10.11
C GLU A 227 -15.57 -2.27 9.23
N SER A 228 -16.25 -3.38 9.46
CA SER A 228 -16.09 -4.60 8.66
C SER A 228 -16.93 -4.56 7.39
N LEU A 229 -16.30 -4.80 6.25
CA LEU A 229 -16.96 -5.10 4.97
C LEU A 229 -17.03 -6.62 4.71
N GLY A 230 -16.71 -7.45 5.71
CA GLY A 230 -16.75 -8.90 5.64
C GLY A 230 -15.41 -9.57 5.39
N TYR A 231 -15.38 -10.87 5.69
CA TYR A 231 -14.25 -11.78 5.53
C TYR A 231 -12.99 -11.34 6.26
N ASN A 232 -13.13 -10.64 7.40
CA ASN A 232 -12.01 -10.33 8.27
C ASN A 232 -11.79 -11.43 9.31
N ALA A 233 -10.55 -11.60 9.76
CA ALA A 233 -10.23 -12.58 10.79
C ALA A 233 -9.38 -11.97 11.90
N SER A 234 -9.64 -12.42 13.13
CA SER A 234 -8.77 -12.16 14.29
C SER A 234 -8.77 -13.35 15.24
N PRO A 235 -7.62 -13.69 15.86
CA PRO A 235 -7.52 -14.77 16.84
C PRO A 235 -8.18 -14.43 18.19
N GLY A 236 -8.71 -13.21 18.34
CA GLY A 236 -9.46 -12.76 19.51
C GLY A 236 -10.51 -11.71 19.15
N GLY A 237 -11.43 -11.42 20.07
CA GLY A 237 -12.57 -10.52 19.83
C GLY A 237 -12.31 -9.01 19.90
N THR A 238 -11.07 -8.52 19.94
CA THR A 238 -10.78 -7.09 20.17
C THR A 238 -11.17 -6.17 19.01
N CYS A 239 -11.26 -6.70 17.79
CA CYS A 239 -11.65 -5.94 16.60
C CYS A 239 -13.17 -5.88 16.36
N ALA A 240 -13.99 -6.57 17.18
CA ALA A 240 -15.45 -6.55 17.13
C ALA A 240 -16.06 -6.81 15.74
N TRP A 241 -15.54 -7.81 15.04
CA TRP A 241 -16.01 -8.22 13.71
C TRP A 241 -17.48 -8.66 13.71
N THR A 242 -18.23 -8.19 12.71
CA THR A 242 -19.68 -8.42 12.60
C THR A 242 -20.16 -8.48 11.13
N GLY A 243 -19.25 -8.35 10.17
CA GLY A 243 -19.53 -8.42 8.76
C GLY A 243 -19.71 -9.86 8.24
N PRO A 244 -20.23 -10.03 7.02
CA PRO A 244 -20.42 -11.35 6.40
C PRO A 244 -19.09 -12.11 6.27
N GLY A 245 -19.06 -13.37 6.68
CA GLY A 245 -17.86 -14.22 6.55
C GLY A 245 -16.72 -13.84 7.48
N ASP A 246 -16.90 -12.90 8.41
CA ASP A 246 -15.91 -12.61 9.43
C ASP A 246 -15.70 -13.82 10.36
N VAL A 247 -14.46 -14.08 10.74
CA VAL A 247 -14.06 -15.14 11.68
C VAL A 247 -13.49 -14.51 12.94
N VAL A 248 -14.19 -14.69 14.07
CA VAL A 248 -13.73 -14.28 15.39
C VAL A 248 -13.14 -15.49 16.10
N ASP A 249 -12.08 -15.27 16.88
CA ASP A 249 -11.32 -16.32 17.56
C ASP A 249 -10.72 -17.34 16.57
N ALA A 250 -10.31 -16.84 15.39
CA ALA A 250 -9.80 -17.64 14.28
C ALA A 250 -8.50 -18.38 14.66
N ASP A 251 -8.42 -19.67 14.33
CA ASP A 251 -7.13 -20.36 14.24
C ASP A 251 -6.42 -19.92 12.96
N LEU A 252 -5.47 -19.00 13.10
CA LEU A 252 -4.75 -18.47 11.96
C LEU A 252 -3.88 -19.53 11.28
N GLY A 253 -3.48 -20.61 11.96
CA GLY A 253 -2.63 -21.66 11.39
C GLY A 253 -1.37 -21.13 10.72
N THR A 254 -0.75 -20.07 11.24
CA THR A 254 0.38 -19.39 10.60
C THR A 254 1.73 -19.97 11.02
N THR A 255 2.64 -20.12 10.07
CA THR A 255 4.08 -20.30 10.35
C THR A 255 4.85 -19.10 9.82
N ILE A 256 5.76 -18.58 10.64
CA ILE A 256 6.48 -17.34 10.34
C ILE A 256 7.78 -17.68 9.62
N GLU A 257 8.01 -17.01 8.49
CA GLU A 257 9.27 -17.08 7.76
C GLU A 257 10.05 -15.78 7.99
N LEU A 258 11.05 -15.86 8.87
CA LEU A 258 11.94 -14.75 9.21
C LEU A 258 13.07 -14.55 8.17
N SER A 259 12.96 -15.17 6.99
CA SER A 259 13.82 -14.88 5.84
C SER A 259 13.46 -13.53 5.23
N SER A 260 14.37 -12.89 4.49
CA SER A 260 14.06 -11.67 3.74
C SER A 260 13.60 -12.02 2.32
N PRO A 261 12.43 -11.56 1.84
CA PRO A 261 11.45 -10.75 2.55
C PRO A 261 10.71 -11.55 3.64
N PHE A 262 10.42 -10.88 4.76
CA PHE A 262 9.62 -11.45 5.84
C PHE A 262 8.23 -11.79 5.32
N HIS A 263 7.75 -12.99 5.63
CA HIS A 263 6.39 -13.38 5.29
C HIS A 263 5.89 -14.49 6.22
N TYR A 264 4.66 -14.97 6.00
CA TYR A 264 4.10 -16.09 6.72
C TYR A 264 3.53 -17.11 5.74
N THR A 265 3.35 -18.34 6.19
CA THR A 265 2.64 -19.40 5.47
C THR A 265 1.44 -19.86 6.28
N LEU A 266 0.46 -20.45 5.60
CA LEU A 266 -0.77 -20.99 6.20
C LEU A 266 -0.74 -22.52 6.20
N THR A 267 -1.13 -23.13 7.30
CA THR A 267 -1.44 -24.56 7.33
C THR A 267 -2.77 -24.81 6.61
N ALA A 268 -2.94 -26.01 6.04
CA ALA A 268 -4.18 -26.38 5.34
C ALA A 268 -5.41 -26.44 6.26
N THR A 269 -5.22 -26.40 7.59
CA THR A 269 -6.31 -26.45 8.59
C THR A 269 -6.62 -25.07 9.17
N SER A 270 -5.99 -24.01 8.66
CA SER A 270 -6.24 -22.64 9.11
C SER A 270 -7.66 -22.21 8.73
N ASP A 271 -8.33 -21.47 9.62
CA ASP A 271 -9.63 -20.87 9.34
C ASP A 271 -9.56 -19.78 8.24
N LEU A 272 -8.35 -19.38 7.86
CA LEU A 272 -8.12 -18.38 6.82
C LEU A 272 -8.14 -18.98 5.43
N VAL A 273 -7.90 -20.29 5.30
CA VAL A 273 -7.71 -20.95 4.01
C VAL A 273 -9.05 -21.17 3.33
N ASP A 274 -9.12 -20.83 2.03
CA ASP A 274 -10.31 -21.03 1.18
C ASP A 274 -11.61 -20.40 1.73
N ALA A 275 -11.48 -19.40 2.61
CA ALA A 275 -12.61 -18.84 3.34
C ALA A 275 -13.46 -17.86 2.51
N ILE A 276 -12.94 -17.32 1.40
CA ILE A 276 -13.60 -16.30 0.59
C ILE A 276 -14.05 -16.89 -0.76
N PRO A 277 -15.37 -17.04 -0.99
CA PRO A 277 -15.86 -17.55 -2.27
C PRO A 277 -15.46 -16.66 -3.46
N VAL A 278 -15.23 -17.29 -4.61
CA VAL A 278 -14.90 -16.60 -5.87
C VAL A 278 -15.95 -15.54 -6.23
N GLY A 279 -15.49 -14.34 -6.61
CA GLY A 279 -16.35 -13.20 -6.93
C GLY A 279 -16.83 -12.41 -5.71
N VAL A 280 -16.51 -12.85 -4.49
CA VAL A 280 -16.81 -12.13 -3.26
C VAL A 280 -15.56 -11.42 -2.76
N ALA A 281 -15.72 -10.20 -2.24
CA ALA A 281 -14.66 -9.41 -1.62
C ALA A 281 -13.37 -9.30 -2.46
N GLY A 282 -13.45 -9.34 -3.79
CA GLY A 282 -12.28 -9.27 -4.69
C GLY A 282 -11.60 -10.61 -5.02
N CYS A 283 -12.08 -11.72 -4.44
CA CYS A 283 -11.55 -13.05 -4.76
C CYS A 283 -11.69 -13.37 -6.25
N GLY A 284 -10.61 -13.84 -6.88
CA GLY A 284 -10.54 -14.16 -8.30
C GLY A 284 -10.10 -13.04 -9.23
N THR A 285 -9.66 -11.89 -8.70
CA THR A 285 -9.35 -10.70 -9.52
C THR A 285 -7.89 -10.23 -9.45
N GLY A 286 -7.02 -10.91 -8.70
CA GLY A 286 -5.66 -10.43 -8.45
C GLY A 286 -4.70 -11.51 -7.97
N THR A 287 -3.55 -11.04 -7.50
CA THR A 287 -2.49 -11.85 -6.90
C THR A 287 -2.35 -11.53 -5.42
N ASP A 288 -1.75 -12.45 -4.67
CA ASP A 288 -1.34 -12.22 -3.29
C ASP A 288 -0.05 -11.39 -3.20
N LEU A 289 0.38 -11.05 -1.98
CA LEU A 289 1.62 -10.33 -1.68
C LEU A 289 2.85 -10.85 -2.44
N LEU A 290 2.93 -12.16 -2.67
CA LEU A 290 4.07 -12.83 -3.30
C LEU A 290 3.87 -13.04 -4.81
N GLY A 291 2.81 -12.47 -5.39
CA GLY A 291 2.49 -12.54 -6.81
C GLY A 291 1.80 -13.85 -7.24
N ARG A 292 1.29 -14.66 -6.30
CA ARG A 292 0.54 -15.88 -6.60
C ARG A 292 -0.90 -15.54 -6.96
N MET A 293 -1.46 -16.19 -7.97
CA MET A 293 -2.86 -15.98 -8.34
C MET A 293 -3.81 -16.47 -7.25
N ARG A 294 -4.98 -15.83 -7.16
CA ARG A 294 -6.08 -16.20 -6.28
C ARG A 294 -7.34 -16.42 -7.14
N PRO A 295 -8.17 -17.46 -6.95
CA PRO A 295 -8.16 -18.47 -5.89
C PRO A 295 -7.22 -19.67 -6.13
N VAL A 296 -6.84 -20.37 -5.06
CA VAL A 296 -6.18 -21.70 -5.07
C VAL A 296 -6.79 -22.58 -3.98
N ASP A 297 -7.13 -23.83 -4.31
CA ASP A 297 -7.60 -24.86 -3.36
C ASP A 297 -6.44 -25.26 -2.40
N GLY A 298 -6.32 -24.50 -1.32
CA GLY A 298 -5.27 -24.58 -0.33
C GLY A 298 -5.51 -25.65 0.74
N ASP A 299 -6.76 -25.99 1.03
CA ASP A 299 -7.12 -27.05 1.97
C ASP A 299 -7.23 -28.46 1.34
N GLY A 300 -7.36 -28.53 0.01
CA GLY A 300 -7.39 -29.75 -0.78
C GLY A 300 -8.75 -30.44 -0.82
N ASP A 301 -9.85 -29.72 -0.54
CA ASP A 301 -11.21 -30.26 -0.57
C ASP A 301 -11.80 -30.37 -1.99
N GLY A 302 -11.10 -29.83 -2.99
CA GLY A 302 -11.50 -29.80 -4.39
C GLY A 302 -12.22 -28.53 -4.82
N VAL A 303 -12.35 -27.51 -3.96
CA VAL A 303 -13.04 -26.25 -4.20
C VAL A 303 -12.10 -25.07 -3.95
N ALA A 304 -11.55 -24.50 -5.03
CA ALA A 304 -10.73 -23.30 -4.93
C ALA A 304 -11.55 -22.07 -4.49
N ALA A 305 -11.09 -21.43 -3.42
CA ALA A 305 -11.52 -20.13 -2.93
C ALA A 305 -10.29 -19.28 -2.61
N CYS A 306 -10.47 -18.06 -2.10
CA CYS A 306 -9.34 -17.22 -1.69
C CYS A 306 -9.19 -17.22 -0.17
N ASP A 307 -7.95 -17.07 0.26
CA ASP A 307 -7.64 -16.98 1.69
C ASP A 307 -8.02 -15.60 2.27
N ILE A 308 -8.19 -15.51 3.58
CA ILE A 308 -8.25 -14.21 4.27
C ILE A 308 -6.83 -13.69 4.49
N GLY A 309 -6.58 -12.42 4.12
CA GLY A 309 -5.29 -11.76 4.30
C GLY A 309 -4.47 -11.65 3.01
N ALA A 310 -3.16 -11.49 3.21
CA ALA A 310 -2.21 -11.04 2.20
C ALA A 310 -1.55 -12.15 1.38
N ILE A 311 -1.66 -13.40 1.80
CA ILE A 311 -1.02 -14.54 1.15
C ILE A 311 -2.09 -15.55 0.79
N GLU A 312 -1.92 -16.15 -0.39
CA GLU A 312 -2.65 -17.32 -0.83
C GLU A 312 -1.79 -18.55 -0.59
N ARG A 313 -2.32 -19.53 0.13
CA ARG A 313 -1.71 -20.82 0.34
C ARG A 313 -1.63 -21.55 -1.00
N PRO A 314 -0.48 -22.15 -1.35
CA PRO A 314 -0.39 -23.02 -2.53
C PRO A 314 -1.34 -24.23 -2.43
N ALA A 315 -1.56 -24.93 -3.53
CA ALA A 315 -2.38 -26.15 -3.52
C ALA A 315 -1.75 -27.25 -2.63
N GLY A 316 -2.61 -28.04 -1.97
CA GLY A 316 -2.25 -29.21 -1.15
C GLY A 316 -1.75 -30.42 -1.94
#